data_AF-A0A412G5H3-F1
#
_entry.id   AF-A0A412G5H3-F1
#
_cell.length_a   1.000
_cell.length_b   1.000
_cell.length_c   1.000
_cell.angle_alpha   90.00
_cell.angle_beta   90.00
_cell.angle_gamma   90.00
#
_symmetry.space_group_name_H-M   'P 1'
#
loop_
_entity.id
_entity.type
_entity.pdbx_description
1 polymer ?
#
loop_
_entity_poly.entity_id
_entity_poly.type
_entity_poly.pdbx_seq_one_letter_code
_entity_poly.pdbx_strand_id
1 'polypeptide(L)'
;MFIAENHDIKPSEAKILLSSPTMHPESRMYMDEAFDTNWVSTVGKNIQECEAIAAQKVGIKCAVALSACTAALHLCVKLAGERLYGKPNIGHGAVEGRRVFCSFVKSCMP
;
A
#
# COMPACT_ATOMS: atom_id res chain seq x y z
N MET A 1 -13.83 -28.16 -2.34
CA MET A 1 -15.03 -28.41 -1.51
C MET A 1 -15.71 -27.07 -1.26
N PHE A 2 -16.47 -26.58 -2.24
CA PHE A 2 -17.45 -25.53 -2.01
C PHE A 2 -18.79 -26.27 -2.06
N ILE A 3 -19.47 -26.36 -0.93
CA ILE A 3 -20.75 -27.04 -0.85
C ILE A 3 -21.76 -26.17 -1.59
N ALA A 4 -22.31 -26.69 -2.69
CA ALA A 4 -23.37 -26.08 -3.47
C ALA A 4 -24.74 -26.35 -2.80
N GLU A 5 -24.87 -25.99 -1.54
CA GLU A 5 -26.17 -25.96 -0.87
C GLU A 5 -26.81 -24.61 -1.17
N ASN A 6 -28.00 -24.65 -1.77
CA ASN A 6 -28.83 -23.48 -2.02
C ASN A 6 -29.41 -23.00 -0.68
N HIS A 7 -28.64 -22.20 0.05
CA HIS A 7 -29.14 -21.49 1.21
C HIS A 7 -30.09 -20.37 0.74
N ASP A 8 -31.32 -20.36 1.27
CA ASP A 8 -32.27 -19.26 1.12
C ASP A 8 -31.79 -18.06 1.95
N ILE A 9 -30.79 -17.34 1.42
CA ILE A 9 -30.19 -16.17 2.07
C ILE A 9 -31.12 -14.98 1.87
N LYS A 10 -31.90 -14.67 2.91
CA LYS A 10 -32.67 -13.44 2.95
C LYS A 10 -31.74 -12.24 3.11
N PRO A 11 -31.82 -11.21 2.25
CA PRO A 11 -31.01 -10.00 2.41
C PRO A 11 -31.33 -9.35 3.75
N SER A 12 -30.29 -8.93 4.47
CA SER A 12 -30.45 -8.18 5.70
C SER A 12 -31.14 -6.84 5.43
N GLU A 13 -31.99 -6.39 6.35
CA GLU A 13 -32.66 -5.10 6.25
C GLU A 13 -31.67 -3.93 6.23
N ALA A 14 -30.50 -4.11 6.86
CA ALA A 14 -29.40 -3.15 6.87
C ALA A 14 -28.27 -3.55 5.92
N LYS A 15 -27.54 -2.55 5.40
CA LYS A 15 -26.36 -2.77 4.54
C LYS A 15 -25.22 -3.42 5.34
N ILE A 16 -24.83 -4.64 4.96
CA ILE A 16 -23.65 -5.30 5.50
C ILE A 16 -22.41 -4.79 4.77
N LEU A 17 -21.49 -4.16 5.49
CA LEU A 17 -20.20 -3.73 4.96
C LEU A 17 -19.18 -4.87 5.13
N LEU A 18 -18.41 -5.17 4.08
CA LEU A 18 -17.38 -6.21 4.12
C LEU A 18 -16.20 -5.81 5.02
N SER A 19 -15.86 -4.52 5.04
CA SER A 19 -14.75 -3.96 5.83
C SER A 19 -15.02 -2.49 6.14
N SER A 20 -15.65 -2.20 7.28
CA SER A 20 -15.76 -0.83 7.78
C SER A 20 -14.45 -0.41 8.46
N PRO A 21 -14.02 0.85 8.30
CA PRO A 21 -12.90 1.37 9.07
C PRO A 21 -13.28 1.37 10.56
N THR A 22 -12.38 0.85 11.40
CA THR A 22 -12.54 0.91 12.86
C THR A 22 -11.64 2.03 13.38
N MET A 23 -12.24 3.15 13.80
CA MET A 23 -11.51 4.28 14.35
C MET A 23 -11.27 4.08 15.84
N HIS A 24 -9.99 4.10 16.26
CA HIS A 24 -9.62 4.04 17.66
C HIS A 24 -9.52 5.45 18.27
N PRO A 25 -9.79 5.65 19.58
CA PRO A 25 -9.67 6.95 20.22
C PRO A 25 -8.28 7.59 20.05
N GLU A 26 -7.23 6.77 20.10
CA GLU A 26 -5.83 7.20 19.91
C GLU A 26 -5.58 7.77 18.52
N SER A 27 -6.27 7.26 17.49
CA SER A 27 -6.14 7.79 16.13
C SER A 27 -6.52 9.26 16.05
N ARG A 28 -7.47 9.71 16.89
CA ARG A 28 -7.82 11.13 16.98
C ARG A 28 -6.73 11.94 17.66
N MET A 29 -6.14 11.42 18.74
CA MET A 29 -5.06 12.09 19.46
C MET A 29 -3.86 12.40 18.56
N TYR A 30 -3.44 11.45 17.72
CA TYR A 30 -2.32 11.66 16.79
C TYR A 30 -2.64 12.68 15.69
N MET A 31 -3.90 12.75 15.26
CA MET A 31 -4.34 13.76 14.29
C MET A 31 -4.32 15.16 14.93
N ASP A 32 -4.86 15.29 16.14
CA ASP A 32 -4.87 16.56 16.88
C ASP A 32 -3.41 17.03 17.18
N GLU A 33 -2.50 16.13 17.59
CA GLU A 33 -1.07 16.45 17.76
C GLU A 33 -0.43 16.98 16.46
N ALA A 34 -0.76 16.38 15.30
CA ALA A 34 -0.25 16.84 14.02
C ALA A 34 -0.75 18.24 13.64
N PHE A 35 -2.01 18.57 13.98
CA PHE A 35 -2.56 19.90 13.79
C PHE A 35 -1.92 20.92 14.74
N ASP A 36 -1.82 20.61 16.03
CA ASP A 36 -1.27 21.50 17.06
C ASP A 36 0.21 21.82 16.79
N THR A 37 0.97 20.84 16.31
CA THR A 37 2.38 20.99 15.94
C THR A 37 2.59 21.51 14.52
N ASN A 38 1.51 21.81 13.79
CA ASN A 38 1.51 22.31 12.41
C ASN A 38 2.26 21.40 11.41
N TRP A 39 2.29 20.09 11.65
CA TRP A 39 2.88 19.08 10.78
C TRP A 39 1.82 18.36 9.93
N VAL A 40 1.02 19.14 9.20
CA VAL A 40 0.00 18.63 8.27
C VAL A 40 0.59 18.52 6.86
N SER A 41 1.66 17.74 6.72
CA SER A 41 2.40 17.59 5.46
C SER A 41 2.88 16.14 5.25
N THR A 42 3.63 15.90 4.19
CA THR A 42 4.28 14.60 3.89
C THR A 42 5.52 14.33 4.74
N VAL A 43 5.71 15.13 5.80
CA VAL A 43 6.82 15.07 6.74
C VAL A 43 6.26 15.32 8.13
N GLY A 44 6.79 14.61 9.13
CA GLY A 44 6.36 14.77 10.51
C GLY A 44 6.63 13.53 11.36
N LYS A 45 6.54 13.73 12.68
CA LYS A 45 6.81 12.71 13.70
C LYS A 45 5.97 11.44 13.52
N ASN A 46 4.66 11.61 13.26
CA ASN A 46 3.75 10.48 13.06
C ASN A 46 4.19 9.56 11.91
N ILE A 47 4.74 10.14 10.83
CA ILE A 47 5.20 9.36 9.67
C ILE A 47 6.47 8.59 10.02
N GLN A 48 7.42 9.24 10.70
CA GLN A 48 8.68 8.64 11.12
C GLN A 48 8.45 7.46 12.08
N GLU A 49 7.54 7.61 13.04
CA GLU A 49 7.17 6.54 13.97
C GLU A 49 6.45 5.39 13.23
N CYS A 50 5.55 5.69 12.30
CA CYS A 50 4.92 4.66 11.46
C CYS A 50 5.96 3.84 10.67
N GLU A 51 6.95 4.51 10.07
CA GLU A 51 8.04 3.86 9.35
C GLU A 51 8.90 2.98 10.27
N ALA A 52 9.26 3.47 11.46
CA ALA A 52 10.05 2.73 12.43
C ALA A 52 9.31 1.48 12.93
N ILE A 53 8.05 1.63 13.32
CA ILE A 53 7.20 0.52 13.78
C ILE A 53 7.02 -0.51 12.67
N ALA A 54 6.75 -0.07 11.43
CA ALA A 54 6.61 -0.98 10.29
C ALA A 54 7.91 -1.75 10.01
N ALA A 55 9.06 -1.06 10.02
CA ALA A 55 10.37 -1.68 9.82
C ALA A 55 10.68 -2.72 10.91
N GLN A 56 10.43 -2.38 12.18
CA GLN A 56 10.60 -3.28 13.32
C GLN A 56 9.67 -4.49 13.23
N LYS A 57 8.39 -4.27 12.88
CA LYS A 57 7.39 -5.34 12.82
C LYS A 57 7.69 -6.38 11.74
N VAL A 58 8.22 -5.94 10.61
CA VAL A 58 8.58 -6.83 9.48
C VAL A 58 10.00 -7.39 9.63
N GLY A 59 10.86 -6.75 10.45
CA GLY A 59 12.26 -7.16 10.64
C GLY A 59 13.19 -6.68 9.52
N ILE A 60 12.90 -5.51 8.93
CA ILE A 60 13.71 -4.88 7.89
C ILE A 60 14.42 -3.64 8.40
N LYS A 61 15.47 -3.21 7.71
CA LYS A 61 16.30 -2.08 8.13
C LYS A 61 15.63 -0.71 7.93
N CYS A 62 14.77 -0.60 6.94
CA CYS A 62 14.13 0.66 6.57
C CYS A 62 12.75 0.40 5.98
N ALA A 63 11.79 1.25 6.32
CA ALA A 63 10.49 1.35 5.66
C ALA A 63 10.30 2.80 5.18
N VAL A 64 9.49 2.97 4.14
CA VAL A 64 9.17 4.29 3.58
C VAL A 64 7.65 4.39 3.45
N ALA A 65 7.06 5.39 4.09
CA ALA A 65 5.65 5.67 4.02
C ALA A 65 5.31 6.37 2.70
N LEU A 66 4.27 5.89 2.02
CA LEU A 66 3.81 6.41 0.75
C LEU A 66 2.30 6.61 0.78
N SER A 67 1.79 7.41 -0.15
CA SER A 67 0.36 7.75 -0.22
C SER A 67 -0.54 6.53 -0.49
N ALA A 68 -0.04 5.53 -1.22
CA ALA A 68 -0.78 4.32 -1.55
C ALA A 68 0.17 3.14 -1.86
N CYS A 69 -0.36 1.93 -1.77
CA CYS A 69 0.38 0.71 -2.10
C CYS A 69 0.76 0.63 -3.60
N THR A 70 -0.05 1.19 -4.50
CA THR A 70 0.29 1.26 -5.94
C THR A 70 1.49 2.14 -6.22
N ALA A 71 1.66 3.24 -5.47
CA ALA A 71 2.86 4.08 -5.55
C ALA A 71 4.09 3.35 -5.01
N ALA A 72 3.93 2.57 -3.93
CA ALA A 72 4.99 1.70 -3.41
C ALA A 72 5.46 0.69 -4.45
N LEU A 73 4.53 -0.03 -5.07
CA LEU A 73 4.85 -0.98 -6.14
C LEU A 73 5.52 -0.30 -7.34
N HIS A 74 5.03 0.88 -7.75
CA HIS A 74 5.64 1.64 -8.83
C HIS A 74 7.11 1.99 -8.54
N LEU A 75 7.40 2.54 -7.35
CA LEU A 75 8.78 2.87 -6.95
C LEU A 75 9.66 1.63 -6.81
N CYS A 76 9.12 0.53 -6.24
CA CYS A 76 9.84 -0.74 -6.14
C CYS A 76 10.25 -1.29 -7.50
N VAL A 77 9.33 -1.32 -8.48
CA VAL A 77 9.62 -1.79 -9.84
C VAL A 77 10.61 -0.87 -10.54
N LYS A 78 10.45 0.46 -10.39
CA LYS A 78 11.39 1.43 -10.96
C LYS A 78 12.80 1.26 -10.42
N LEU A 79 12.95 1.13 -9.09
CA LEU A 79 14.24 0.91 -8.43
C LEU A 79 14.85 -0.44 -8.82
N ALA A 80 14.06 -1.51 -8.89
CA ALA A 80 14.53 -2.82 -9.31
C ALA A 80 14.99 -2.80 -10.78
N GLY A 81 14.22 -2.17 -11.67
CA GLY A 81 14.59 -1.98 -13.07
C GLY A 81 15.89 -1.19 -13.22
N GLU A 82 16.04 -0.08 -12.49
CA GLU A 82 17.26 0.73 -12.49
C GLU A 82 18.48 -0.06 -11.99
N ARG A 83 18.31 -0.86 -10.92
CA ARG A 83 19.40 -1.70 -10.39
C ARG A 83 19.81 -2.84 -11.32
N LEU A 84 18.87 -3.42 -12.07
CA LEU A 84 19.13 -4.57 -12.93
C LEU A 84 19.56 -4.17 -14.35
N TYR A 85 18.97 -3.11 -14.90
CA TYR A 85 19.10 -2.74 -16.31
C TYR A 85 19.70 -1.34 -16.52
N GLY A 86 19.94 -0.59 -15.45
CA GLY A 86 20.39 0.80 -15.52
C GLY A 86 19.24 1.79 -15.72
N LYS A 87 19.59 3.07 -15.80
CA LYS A 87 18.62 4.16 -15.94
C LYS A 87 17.93 4.10 -17.32
N PRO A 88 16.58 4.08 -17.40
CA PRO A 88 15.87 4.08 -18.66
C PRO A 88 16.04 5.41 -19.41
N ASN A 89 15.86 5.35 -20.74
CA ASN A 89 15.79 6.54 -21.58
C ASN A 89 14.59 7.41 -21.19
N ILE A 90 14.69 8.71 -21.48
CA ILE A 90 13.60 9.66 -21.20
C ILE A 90 12.35 9.24 -21.99
N GLY A 91 11.21 9.14 -21.31
CA GLY A 91 9.95 8.72 -21.91
C GLY A 91 9.71 7.21 -21.92
N HIS A 92 10.66 6.39 -21.44
CA HIS A 92 10.56 4.93 -21.42
C HIS A 92 10.42 4.35 -20.02
N GLY A 93 9.72 3.22 -19.93
CA GLY A 93 9.49 2.50 -18.68
C GLY A 93 10.74 1.77 -18.17
N ALA A 94 10.89 1.63 -16.85
CA ALA A 94 12.04 0.97 -16.24
C ALA A 94 12.21 -0.53 -16.63
N VAL A 95 11.14 -1.15 -17.10
CA VAL A 95 11.09 -2.56 -17.52
C VAL A 95 10.65 -2.72 -18.98
N GLU A 96 10.71 -1.65 -19.77
CA GLU A 96 10.31 -1.68 -21.17
C GLU A 96 11.15 -2.66 -21.99
N GLY A 97 10.49 -3.49 -22.79
CA GLY A 97 11.14 -4.57 -23.56
C GLY A 97 11.70 -5.70 -22.68
N ARG A 98 11.40 -5.74 -21.37
CA ARG A 98 11.84 -6.80 -20.44
C ARG A 98 10.69 -7.72 -20.09
N ARG A 99 11.00 -9.01 -19.92
CA ARG A 99 10.04 -9.99 -19.40
C ARG A 99 10.08 -9.94 -17.88
N VAL A 100 8.97 -9.54 -17.26
CA VAL A 100 8.82 -9.47 -15.80
C VAL A 100 7.72 -10.42 -15.35
N PHE A 101 7.97 -11.16 -14.27
CA PHE A 101 6.95 -12.01 -13.66
C PHE A 101 6.11 -11.17 -12.68
N CYS A 102 4.79 -11.12 -12.88
CA CYS A 102 3.88 -10.45 -11.97
C CYS A 102 2.88 -11.46 -11.40
N SER A 103 3.00 -11.76 -10.11
CA SER A 103 2.12 -12.69 -9.40
C SER A 103 0.77 -12.07 -8.97
N PHE A 104 0.60 -10.75 -9.12
CA PHE A 104 -0.59 -10.04 -8.60
C PHE A 104 -1.25 -9.05 -9.57
N VAL A 105 -0.88 -9.06 -10.85
CA VAL A 105 -1.60 -8.34 -11.92
C VAL A 105 -1.87 -9.34 -13.03
N LYS A 106 -3.14 -9.48 -13.46
CA LYS A 106 -3.51 -10.27 -14.63
C LYS A 106 -2.53 -9.93 -15.75
N SER A 107 -1.85 -10.96 -16.26
CA SER A 107 -0.85 -10.92 -17.32
C SER A 107 -1.01 -9.73 -18.26
N CYS A 108 -0.09 -8.77 -18.18
CA CYS A 108 0.28 -8.01 -19.37
C CYS A 108 1.46 -8.73 -19.99
N MET A 109 1.16 -9.56 -20.98
CA MET A 109 2.11 -10.07 -21.95
C MET A 109 1.31 -10.51 -23.17
N PRO A 110 1.86 -10.43 -24.40
CA PRO A 110 2.96 -9.59 -24.89
C PRO A 110 2.50 -8.18 -25.34
#